data_AF-A0A353PC72-F1
#
_entry.id   AF-A0A353PC72-F1
#
_cell.length_a   1.000
_cell.length_b   1.000
_cell.length_c   1.000
_cell.angle_alpha   90.00
_cell.angle_beta   90.00
_cell.angle_gamma   90.00
#
_symmetry.space_group_name_H-M   'P 1'
#
loop_
_entity.id
_entity.type
_entity.pdbx_description
1 polymer ?
#
loop_
_entity_poly.entity_id
_entity_poly.type
_entity_poly.pdbx_seq_one_letter_code
_entity_poly.pdbx_strand_id
1 'polypeptide(L)'
;MVEVCEVAAAAGHPLPPQTVDAMLENTRRMPPYLTSMTLDALHGRPLEREAILGAILDRARSAGVPAPTLETFDALLRVRTAN
;
A
#
# COMPACT_ATOMS: atom_id res chain seq x y z
N MET A 1 -3.81 -5.80 0.10
CA MET A 1 -5.00 -5.45 -0.71
C MET A 1 -6.28 -5.51 0.09
N VAL A 2 -6.57 -6.61 0.81
CA VAL A 2 -7.78 -6.72 1.66
C VAL A 2 -7.88 -5.57 2.66
N GLU A 3 -6.85 -5.35 3.49
CA GLU A 3 -6.81 -4.23 4.45
C GLU A 3 -7.04 -2.87 3.77
N VAL A 4 -6.50 -2.64 2.58
CA VAL A 4 -6.73 -1.39 1.81
C VAL A 4 -8.21 -1.24 1.44
N CYS A 5 -8.88 -2.32 1.04
CA CYS A 5 -10.30 -2.30 0.68
C CYS A 5 -11.18 -2.09 1.92
N GLU A 6 -10.83 -2.71 3.05
CA GLU A 6 -11.52 -2.53 4.33
C GLU A 6 -11.42 -1.09 4.83
N VAL A 7 -10.23 -0.49 4.77
CA VAL A 7 -10.01 0.92 5.10
C VAL A 7 -10.77 1.84 4.15
N ALA A 8 -10.78 1.55 2.85
CA ALA A 8 -11.53 2.32 1.87
C ALA A 8 -13.05 2.28 2.15
N ALA A 9 -13.59 1.09 2.45
CA ALA A 9 -14.99 0.93 2.82
C ALA A 9 -15.35 1.71 4.10
N ALA A 10 -14.52 1.61 5.14
CA ALA A 10 -14.72 2.34 6.38
C ALA A 10 -14.61 3.87 6.21
N ALA A 11 -13.83 4.33 5.23
CA ALA A 11 -13.73 5.73 4.84
C ALA A 11 -14.88 6.21 3.92
N GLY A 12 -15.90 5.38 3.66
CA GLY A 12 -17.05 5.74 2.81
C GLY A 12 -16.81 5.57 1.31
N HIS A 13 -15.74 4.88 0.91
CA HIS A 13 -15.36 4.63 -0.48
C HIS A 13 -15.19 3.13 -0.75
N PRO A 14 -16.24 2.31 -0.60
CA PRO A 14 -16.14 0.87 -0.82
C PRO A 14 -15.75 0.56 -2.27
N LEU A 15 -14.82 -0.38 -2.42
CA LEU A 15 -14.41 -0.90 -3.73
C LEU A 15 -15.26 -2.12 -4.09
N PRO A 16 -15.41 -2.45 -5.38
CA PRO A 16 -16.09 -3.67 -5.81
C PRO A 16 -15.52 -4.93 -5.11
N PRO A 17 -16.37 -5.93 -4.76
CA PRO A 17 -15.91 -7.13 -4.06
C PRO A 17 -14.79 -7.89 -4.79
N GLN A 18 -14.74 -7.81 -6.12
CA GLN A 18 -13.76 -8.51 -6.96
C GLN A 18 -12.44 -7.75 -7.10
N THR A 19 -12.30 -6.56 -6.51
CA THR A 19 -11.12 -5.69 -6.72
C THR A 19 -9.81 -6.37 -6.34
N VAL A 20 -9.78 -7.13 -5.24
CA VAL A 20 -8.55 -7.83 -4.80
C VAL A 20 -8.12 -8.86 -5.84
N ASP A 21 -9.03 -9.74 -6.25
CA ASP A 21 -8.73 -10.79 -7.23
C ASP A 21 -8.38 -10.20 -8.60
N ALA A 22 -9.11 -9.17 -9.03
CA ALA A 22 -8.84 -8.48 -10.30
C ALA A 22 -7.46 -7.81 -10.30
N MET A 23 -7.04 -7.15 -9.21
CA MET A 23 -5.71 -6.54 -9.10
C MET A 23 -4.59 -7.59 -9.15
N LEU A 24 -4.78 -8.71 -8.44
CA LEU A 24 -3.81 -9.82 -8.45
C LEU A 24 -3.69 -10.44 -9.85
N GLU A 25 -4.82 -10.74 -10.49
CA GLU A 25 -4.83 -11.38 -11.80
C GLU A 25 -4.30 -10.47 -12.90
N ASN A 26 -4.67 -9.19 -12.88
CA ASN A 26 -4.10 -8.21 -13.80
C ASN A 26 -2.58 -8.12 -13.64
N THR A 27 -2.08 -8.10 -12.40
CA THR A 27 -0.63 -8.02 -12.13
C THR A 27 0.12 -9.27 -12.62
N ARG A 28 -0.46 -10.48 -12.49
CA ARG A 28 0.14 -11.72 -13.01
C ARG A 28 0.28 -11.73 -14.54
N ARG A 29 -0.63 -11.05 -15.23
CA ARG A 29 -0.64 -10.94 -16.70
C ARG A 29 0.23 -9.83 -17.25
N MET A 30 0.68 -8.89 -16.42
CA MET A 30 1.57 -7.81 -16.85
C MET A 30 2.95 -8.37 -17.19
N PRO A 31 3.64 -7.83 -18.21
CA PRO A 31 5.06 -8.08 -18.39
C PRO A 31 5.83 -7.74 -17.10
N PRO A 32 6.92 -8.46 -16.76
CA PRO A 32 7.73 -8.11 -15.61
C PRO A 32 8.18 -6.65 -15.66
N TYR A 33 7.95 -5.92 -14.56
CA TYR A 33 8.30 -4.51 -14.46
C TYR A 33 8.74 -4.16 -13.04
N LEU A 34 9.51 -3.07 -12.92
CA LEU A 34 9.84 -2.45 -11.63
C LEU A 34 8.86 -1.31 -11.37
N THR A 35 8.32 -1.25 -10.16
CA THR A 35 7.46 -0.13 -9.75
C THR A 35 8.28 1.16 -9.60
N SER A 36 7.62 2.33 -9.65
CA SER A 36 8.28 3.63 -9.42
C SER A 36 9.05 3.65 -8.11
N MET A 37 8.41 3.24 -7.01
CA MET A 37 9.04 3.19 -5.68
C MET A 37 10.22 2.20 -5.62
N THR A 38 10.21 1.12 -6.42
CA THR A 38 11.38 0.24 -6.57
C THR A 38 12.53 0.96 -7.27
N LEU A 39 12.26 1.71 -8.34
CA LEU A 39 13.26 2.49 -9.05
C LEU A 39 13.85 3.59 -8.15
N ASP A 40 13.02 4.28 -7.38
CA ASP A 40 13.48 5.28 -6.41
C ASP A 40 14.40 4.65 -5.35
N ALA A 41 14.02 3.48 -4.83
CA ALA A 41 14.84 2.76 -3.87
C ALA A 41 16.17 2.25 -4.43
N LEU A 42 16.23 1.91 -5.72
CA LEU A 42 17.46 1.49 -6.41
C LEU A 42 18.38 2.67 -6.73
N HIS A 43 17.82 3.86 -6.95
CA HIS A 43 18.56 5.07 -7.27
C HIS A 43 18.81 5.99 -6.06
N GLY A 44 18.50 5.54 -4.84
CA GLY A 44 18.70 6.32 -3.63
C GLY A 44 17.85 7.60 -3.56
N ARG A 45 16.69 7.61 -4.22
CA ARG A 45 15.75 8.75 -4.21
C ARG A 45 14.78 8.61 -3.04
N PRO A 46 14.20 9.73 -2.55
CA PRO A 46 13.15 9.68 -1.55
C PRO A 46 11.98 8.80 -1.99
N LEU A 47 11.49 7.94 -1.10
CA LEU A 47 10.33 7.08 -1.38
C LEU A 47 9.03 7.80 -1.05
N GLU A 48 7.97 7.50 -1.80
CA GLU A 48 6.60 7.99 -1.58
C GLU A 48 5.90 7.31 -0.38
N ARG A 49 6.66 6.93 0.67
CA ARG A 49 6.16 6.17 1.82
C ARG A 49 4.99 6.87 2.50
N GLU A 50 5.10 8.18 2.76
CA GLU A 50 4.06 8.92 3.48
C GLU A 50 2.82 9.17 2.64
N ALA A 51 3.02 9.49 1.36
CA ALA A 51 1.91 9.76 0.44
C ALA A 51 1.08 8.50 0.16
N ILE A 52 1.71 7.32 0.14
CA ILE A 52 1.04 6.05 -0.19
C ILE A 52 0.67 5.27 1.07
N LEU A 53 1.64 4.84 1.87
CA LEU A 53 1.40 3.98 3.04
C LEU A 53 0.99 4.77 4.28
N GLY A 54 1.66 5.90 4.55
CA GLY A 54 1.29 6.78 5.65
C GLY A 54 -0.18 7.21 5.55
N ALA A 55 -0.58 7.66 4.36
CA ALA A 55 -1.93 8.11 4.08
C ALA A 55 -3.02 7.04 4.30
N ILE A 56 -2.77 5.76 3.97
CA ILE A 56 -3.75 4.69 4.21
C ILE A 56 -3.75 4.27 5.68
N LEU A 57 -2.61 4.27 6.37
CA LEU A 57 -2.51 3.96 7.79
C LEU A 57 -3.18 5.02 8.67
N ASP A 58 -3.08 6.31 8.30
CA ASP A 58 -3.82 7.39 8.97
C ASP A 58 -5.33 7.20 8.86
N ARG A 59 -5.81 6.78 7.68
CA ARG A 59 -7.22 6.47 7.46
C ARG A 59 -7.66 5.24 8.25
N ALA A 60 -6.84 4.19 8.27
CA ALA A 60 -7.09 2.99 9.05
C ALA A 60 -7.27 3.31 10.55
N ARG A 61 -6.33 4.08 11.11
CA ARG A 61 -6.41 4.56 12.50
C ARG A 61 -7.65 5.39 12.77
N SER A 62 -7.95 6.36 11.90
CA SER A 62 -9.11 7.24 12.07
C SER A 62 -10.44 6.49 12.02
N ALA A 63 -10.50 5.40 11.25
CA ALA A 63 -11.68 4.56 11.11
C ALA A 63 -11.73 3.38 12.11
N GLY A 64 -10.69 3.19 12.93
CA GLY A 64 -10.60 2.04 13.85
C GLY A 64 -10.46 0.68 13.15
N VAL A 65 -9.95 0.65 11.92
CA VAL A 65 -9.74 -0.59 11.14
C VAL A 65 -8.31 -1.11 11.38
N PRO A 66 -8.15 -2.35 11.90
CA PRO A 66 -6.83 -2.96 12.02
C PRO A 66 -6.17 -3.16 10.64
N ALA A 67 -4.89 -2.81 10.52
CA ALA A 67 -4.13 -2.97 9.28
C ALA A 67 -2.70 -3.52 9.52
N PRO A 68 -2.56 -4.67 10.19
CA PRO A 68 -1.26 -5.18 10.66
C PRO A 68 -0.26 -5.46 9.52
N THR A 69 -0.74 -5.85 8.34
CA THR A 69 0.13 -6.08 7.18
C THR A 69 0.68 -4.75 6.65
N LEU A 70 -0.16 -3.74 6.51
CA LEU A 70 0.25 -2.39 6.10
C LEU A 70 1.20 -1.76 7.14
N GLU A 71 0.94 -1.94 8.44
CA GLU A 71 1.81 -1.45 9.52
C GLU A 71 3.20 -2.10 9.46
N THR A 72 3.26 -3.41 9.25
CA THR A 72 4.52 -4.14 9.09
C THR A 72 5.31 -3.60 7.89
N PHE A 73 4.64 -3.34 6.76
CA PHE A 73 5.30 -2.84 5.56
C PHE A 73 5.83 -1.41 5.73
N ASP A 74 5.07 -0.52 6.37
CA ASP A 74 5.54 0.83 6.70
C ASP A 74 6.76 0.80 7.63
N ALA A 75 6.73 -0.06 8.67
CA ALA A 75 7.86 -0.22 9.59
C ALA A 75 9.15 -0.66 8.87
N LEU A 76 9.04 -1.63 7.96
CA LEU A 76 10.19 -2.09 7.16
C LEU A 76 10.74 -0.99 6.24
N LEU A 77 9.86 -0.21 5.61
CA LEU A 77 10.29 0.90 4.75
C LEU A 77 10.94 2.03 5.55
N ARG A 78 10.46 2.34 6.76
CA ARG A 78 11.11 3.31 7.65
C ARG A 78 12.56 2.94 7.93
N VAL A 79 12.81 1.68 8.29
CA VAL A 79 14.17 1.17 8.54
C VAL A 79 15.04 1.29 7.30
N ARG A 80 14.49 1.01 6.12
CA ARG A 80 15.23 1.15 4.85
C ARG A 80 15.59 2.60 4.51
N THR A 81 14.70 3.55 4.79
CA THR A 81 14.91 4.98 4.45
C THR A 81 15.68 5.78 5.50
N ALA A 82 15.94 5.21 6.68
CA ALA A 82 16.67 5.86 7.76
C ALA A 82 18.21 5.77 7.64
N ASN A 83 18.70 5.07 6.60
CA ASN A 83 20.11 4.94 6.24
C ASN A 83 20.41 5.74 4.97
#